data_AF-A0A970NZC8-F1
#
_entry.id   AF-A0A970NZC8-F1
#
_cell.length_a   1.000
_cell.length_b   1.000
_cell.length_c   1.000
_cell.angle_alpha   90.00
_cell.angle_beta   90.00
_cell.angle_gamma   90.00
#
_symmetry.space_group_name_H-M   'P 1'
#
loop_
_entity.id
_entity.type
_entity.pdbx_description
1 polymer ?
#
loop_
_entity_poly.entity_id
_entity_poly.type
_entity_poly.pdbx_seq_one_letter_code
_entity_poly.pdbx_strand_id
1 'polypeptide(L)'
;MTMIDLEEDRFHDGLIRSAADMLALVRQKGFLPLIGPSFSRNTIPGFSVEEFTPREYWFLYGVEGPWEWKDPVIRSGQVAYGRLLLSRASFVSLEWFPDLMNWRRSHFRFRPKRESKEKLVYETIQLCESLQTGEIREACGFRRRSESRANARKKASREHSMEHVLMRLMMGTYLVIHSFEQHYDRNMQPYGWGIARYTTPEHMFGAEALRCDRTPEESAKRILEKLAREIPDATDAQLREILG
;
A
#
# COMPACT_ATOMS: atom_id res chain seq x y z
N MET A 1 29.08 -19.07 -5.52
CA MET A 1 28.74 -17.69 -5.14
C MET A 1 28.22 -16.99 -6.38
N THR A 2 26.90 -16.92 -6.50
CA THR A 2 26.27 -16.14 -7.57
C THR A 2 26.32 -14.66 -7.21
N MET A 3 26.18 -13.76 -8.18
CA MET A 3 26.11 -12.30 -7.93
C MET A 3 24.99 -11.89 -6.95
N ILE A 4 24.05 -12.79 -6.68
CA ILE A 4 22.94 -12.62 -5.74
C ILE A 4 23.43 -12.73 -4.28
N ASP A 5 24.42 -13.61 -4.03
CA ASP A 5 25.00 -13.81 -2.69
C ASP A 5 25.88 -12.61 -2.24
N LEU A 6 26.26 -11.73 -3.17
CA LEU A 6 27.10 -10.54 -2.90
C LEU A 6 26.28 -9.26 -2.65
N GLU A 7 24.95 -9.30 -2.83
CA GLU A 7 24.05 -8.18 -2.50
C GLU A 7 23.39 -8.31 -1.13
N GLU A 8 23.30 -9.53 -0.58
CA GLU A 8 22.72 -9.76 0.76
C GLU A 8 23.59 -9.22 1.91
N ASP A 9 24.88 -8.92 1.67
CA ASP A 9 25.84 -8.49 2.70
C ASP A 9 25.97 -6.96 2.85
N ARG A 10 25.09 -6.16 2.23
CA ARG A 10 25.18 -4.67 2.28
C ARG A 10 24.29 -3.99 3.32
N PHE A 11 23.49 -4.76 4.06
CA PHE A 11 22.55 -4.22 5.05
C PHE A 11 23.15 -4.22 6.47
N HIS A 12 24.34 -3.64 6.64
CA HIS A 12 25.10 -3.75 7.90
C HIS A 12 24.63 -2.81 9.04
N ASP A 13 23.86 -1.76 8.75
CA ASP A 13 23.45 -0.77 9.76
C ASP A 13 21.94 -0.53 9.87
N GLY A 14 21.13 -1.27 9.11
CA GLY A 14 19.67 -1.15 9.16
C GLY A 14 19.09 0.01 8.36
N LEU A 15 19.91 0.78 7.62
CA LEU A 15 19.48 1.98 6.91
C LEU A 15 19.21 1.74 5.42
N ILE A 16 18.17 2.39 4.91
CA ILE A 16 17.73 2.32 3.51
C ILE A 16 18.45 3.38 2.68
N ARG A 17 19.22 2.95 1.67
CA ARG A 17 19.93 3.84 0.73
C ARG A 17 19.61 3.55 -0.73
N SER A 18 18.75 2.57 -0.99
CA SER A 18 18.38 2.12 -2.32
C SER A 18 17.02 1.40 -2.32
N ALA A 19 16.50 1.10 -3.51
CA ALA A 19 15.31 0.25 -3.64
C ALA A 19 15.54 -1.19 -3.15
N ALA A 20 16.73 -1.75 -3.36
CA ALA A 20 17.08 -3.09 -2.89
C ALA A 20 17.09 -3.15 -1.35
N ASP A 21 17.69 -2.14 -0.73
CA ASP A 21 17.68 -1.95 0.72
C ASP A 21 16.25 -1.85 1.28
N MET A 22 15.40 -1.06 0.64
CA MET A 22 13.99 -0.92 1.04
C MET A 22 13.26 -2.27 0.95
N LEU A 23 13.45 -3.01 -0.14
CA LEU A 23 12.84 -4.32 -0.32
C LEU A 23 13.31 -5.30 0.75
N ALA A 24 14.62 -5.36 1.01
CA ALA A 24 15.21 -6.22 2.03
C ALA A 24 14.62 -5.91 3.41
N LEU A 25 14.53 -4.64 3.78
CA LEU A 25 13.95 -4.23 5.06
C LEU A 25 12.45 -4.56 5.16
N VAL A 26 11.67 -4.33 4.09
CA VAL A 26 10.24 -4.68 4.09
C VAL A 26 10.05 -6.18 4.26
N ARG A 27 10.88 -7.01 3.61
CA ARG A 27 10.85 -8.47 3.78
C ARG A 27 11.24 -8.88 5.20
N GLN A 28 12.27 -8.26 5.77
CA GLN A 28 12.70 -8.52 7.14
C GLN A 28 11.61 -8.14 8.16
N LYS A 29 11.04 -6.94 8.05
CA LYS A 29 10.02 -6.39 8.97
C LYS A 29 8.64 -7.00 8.75
N GLY A 30 8.33 -7.45 7.54
CA GLY A 30 7.02 -7.98 7.15
C GLY A 30 5.98 -6.90 6.87
N PHE A 31 5.91 -5.88 7.73
CA PHE A 31 4.98 -4.76 7.65
C PHE A 31 5.74 -3.45 7.81
N LEU A 32 5.58 -2.50 6.89
CA LEU A 32 6.29 -1.23 7.00
C LEU A 32 5.53 -0.09 6.31
N PRO A 33 4.97 0.86 7.07
CA PRO A 33 4.51 2.15 6.54
C PRO A 33 5.62 2.89 5.77
N LEU A 34 5.26 3.56 4.68
CA LEU A 34 6.19 4.42 3.94
C LEU A 34 6.57 5.65 4.77
N ILE A 35 5.60 6.21 5.49
CA ILE A 35 5.72 7.49 6.19
C ILE A 35 5.52 7.30 7.70
N GLY A 36 6.40 7.93 8.46
CA GLY A 36 6.58 7.86 9.89
C GLY A 36 6.05 9.08 10.67
N PRO A 37 6.65 9.36 11.85
CA PRO A 37 6.17 10.38 12.77
C PRO A 37 6.29 11.82 12.28
N SER A 38 7.19 12.14 11.33
CA SER A 38 7.32 13.53 10.85
C SER A 38 6.08 14.03 10.11
N PHE A 39 5.21 13.13 9.63
CA PHE A 39 3.98 13.47 8.93
C PHE A 39 2.72 13.06 9.69
N SER A 40 2.84 12.37 10.84
CA SER A 40 1.70 11.94 11.64
C SER A 40 2.02 11.80 13.12
N ARG A 41 1.16 12.39 13.95
CA ARG A 41 1.30 12.41 15.42
C ARG A 41 0.99 11.06 16.10
N ASN A 42 0.31 10.14 15.43
CA ASN A 42 0.01 8.79 15.94
C ASN A 42 0.88 7.75 15.22
N THR A 43 2.20 7.82 15.37
CA THR A 43 3.09 6.86 14.69
C THR A 43 3.95 6.15 15.71
N ILE A 44 4.15 4.86 15.49
CA ILE A 44 4.96 4.03 16.37
C ILE A 44 6.42 4.21 15.95
N PRO A 45 7.32 4.60 16.87
CA PRO A 45 8.74 4.77 16.53
C PRO A 45 9.37 3.49 15.97
N GLY A 46 10.33 3.64 15.06
CA GLY A 46 11.05 2.54 14.44
C GLY A 46 10.18 1.67 13.51
N PHE A 47 9.07 2.22 13.01
CA PHE A 47 8.09 1.48 12.21
C PHE A 47 7.69 2.23 10.94
N SER A 48 8.68 2.77 10.23
CA SER A 48 8.45 3.37 8.91
C SER A 48 9.71 3.41 8.06
N VAL A 49 9.55 3.32 6.73
CA VAL A 49 10.64 3.54 5.75
C VAL A 49 11.34 4.87 6.01
N GLU A 50 10.58 5.91 6.37
CA GLU A 50 11.10 7.22 6.73
C GLU A 50 12.15 7.19 7.82
N GLU A 51 11.90 6.49 8.93
CA GLU A 51 12.82 6.44 10.07
C GLU A 51 14.10 5.65 9.76
N PHE A 52 14.01 4.69 8.85
CA PHE A 52 15.17 3.90 8.40
C PHE A 52 15.90 4.53 7.21
N THR A 53 15.43 5.66 6.66
CA THR A 53 16.08 6.30 5.52
C THR A 53 16.83 7.55 5.98
N PRO A 54 18.14 7.69 5.69
CA PRO A 54 18.88 8.92 5.97
C PRO A 54 18.21 10.15 5.34
N ARG A 55 18.24 11.28 6.05
CA ARG A 55 17.54 12.51 5.62
C ARG A 55 17.99 13.03 4.25
N GLU A 56 19.22 12.72 3.84
CA GLU A 56 19.76 13.10 2.52
C GLU A 56 19.00 12.46 1.34
N TYR A 57 18.29 11.35 1.54
CA TYR A 57 17.46 10.76 0.48
C TYR A 57 16.02 11.29 0.48
N TRP A 58 15.66 12.12 1.45
CA TRP A 58 14.33 12.72 1.54
C TRP A 58 14.34 14.15 0.98
N PHE A 59 13.58 14.39 -0.09
CA PHE A 59 13.30 15.72 -0.67
C PHE A 59 14.50 16.45 -1.29
N LEU A 60 15.63 15.78 -1.57
CA LEU A 60 16.73 16.37 -2.33
C LEU A 60 16.49 16.24 -3.83
N TYR A 61 16.66 17.36 -4.55
CA TYR A 61 16.52 17.39 -5.99
C TYR A 61 17.67 16.64 -6.68
N GLY A 62 17.35 15.75 -7.62
CA GLY A 62 18.33 14.99 -8.38
C GLY A 62 18.93 13.78 -7.65
N VAL A 63 18.46 13.49 -6.44
CA VAL A 63 18.81 12.28 -5.69
C VAL A 63 17.56 11.39 -5.64
N GLU A 64 17.68 10.15 -6.11
CA GLU A 64 16.59 9.18 -5.94
C GLU A 64 16.41 8.86 -4.47
N GLY A 65 15.17 8.87 -4.01
CA GLY A 65 14.81 8.56 -2.64
C GLY A 65 13.63 7.61 -2.55
N PRO A 66 13.00 7.50 -1.38
CA PRO A 66 11.91 6.56 -1.14
C PRO A 66 10.69 6.73 -2.08
N TRP A 67 10.48 7.93 -2.63
CA TRP A 67 9.41 8.19 -3.60
C TRP A 67 9.68 7.55 -4.96
N GLU A 68 10.93 7.48 -5.36
CA GLU A 68 11.41 6.86 -6.60
C GLU A 68 11.56 5.34 -6.38
N TRP A 69 12.16 4.94 -5.25
CA TRP A 69 12.42 3.54 -4.91
C TRP A 69 11.16 2.69 -4.71
N LYS A 70 10.02 3.28 -4.34
CA LYS A 70 8.78 2.52 -4.12
C LYS A 70 8.31 1.77 -5.37
N ASP A 71 8.43 2.36 -6.56
CA ASP A 71 7.92 1.72 -7.79
C ASP A 71 8.68 0.43 -8.15
N PRO A 72 10.02 0.41 -8.22
CA PRO A 72 10.75 -0.84 -8.45
C PRO A 72 10.55 -1.86 -7.32
N VAL A 73 10.42 -1.42 -6.06
CA VAL A 73 10.08 -2.31 -4.94
C VAL A 73 8.74 -3.00 -5.15
N ILE A 74 7.71 -2.28 -5.60
CA ILE A 74 6.37 -2.84 -5.88
C ILE A 74 6.43 -3.78 -7.09
N ARG A 75 7.08 -3.35 -8.17
CA ARG A 75 7.23 -4.13 -9.41
C ARG A 75 8.04 -5.41 -9.22
N SER A 76 8.81 -5.54 -8.14
CA SER A 76 9.49 -6.78 -7.79
C SER A 76 8.54 -7.97 -7.57
N GLY A 77 7.25 -7.71 -7.32
CA GLY A 77 6.25 -8.74 -7.04
C GLY A 77 6.39 -9.41 -5.67
N GLN A 78 7.32 -8.96 -4.83
CA GLN A 78 7.61 -9.55 -3.52
C GLN A 78 6.91 -8.83 -2.35
N VAL A 79 6.22 -7.73 -2.63
CA VAL A 79 5.51 -6.93 -1.62
C VAL A 79 4.18 -6.43 -2.18
N ALA A 80 3.17 -6.38 -1.32
CA ALA A 80 1.94 -5.66 -1.55
C ALA A 80 2.09 -4.22 -1.07
N TYR A 81 1.61 -3.27 -1.86
CA TYR A 81 1.63 -1.85 -1.51
C TYR A 81 0.28 -1.19 -1.71
N GLY A 82 -0.04 -0.25 -0.83
CA GLY A 82 -1.26 0.53 -0.88
C GLY A 82 -1.55 1.22 0.45
N ARG A 83 -2.80 1.64 0.66
CA ARG A 83 -3.26 2.10 1.99
C ARG A 83 -3.65 0.92 2.87
N LEU A 84 -2.69 0.05 3.16
CA LEU A 84 -2.92 -1.22 3.86
C LEU A 84 -2.91 -1.02 5.38
N LEU A 85 -1.96 -0.32 5.96
CA LEU A 85 -1.78 -0.19 7.41
C LEU A 85 -2.18 1.21 7.89
N LEU A 86 -2.98 1.31 8.95
CA LEU A 86 -3.36 2.58 9.58
C LEU A 86 -3.96 3.62 8.60
N SER A 87 -4.56 3.16 7.49
CA SER A 87 -5.03 4.00 6.37
C SER A 87 -3.92 4.80 5.64
N ARG A 88 -2.65 4.36 5.75
CA ARG A 88 -1.45 5.02 5.20
C ARG A 88 -0.78 4.18 4.12
N ALA A 89 -0.06 4.86 3.24
CA ALA A 89 0.86 4.22 2.30
C ALA A 89 1.82 3.29 3.06
N SER A 90 1.79 2.02 2.72
CA SER A 90 2.47 0.97 3.46
C SER A 90 2.78 -0.22 2.56
N PHE A 91 3.86 -0.89 2.90
CA PHE A 91 4.30 -2.14 2.30
C PHE A 91 3.98 -3.30 3.25
N VAL A 92 3.58 -4.41 2.67
CA VAL A 92 3.45 -5.70 3.35
C VAL A 92 4.15 -6.72 2.49
N SER A 93 5.16 -7.41 3.03
CA SER A 93 5.86 -8.46 2.27
C SER A 93 4.92 -9.60 1.89
N LEU A 94 5.20 -10.26 0.77
CA LEU A 94 4.35 -11.35 0.27
C LEU A 94 4.32 -12.56 1.21
N GLU A 95 5.31 -12.74 2.08
CA GLU A 95 5.27 -13.77 3.14
C GLU A 95 4.10 -13.54 4.13
N TRP A 96 3.78 -12.29 4.41
CA TRP A 96 2.82 -11.89 5.45
C TRP A 96 1.47 -11.42 4.89
N PHE A 97 1.43 -11.06 3.62
CA PHE A 97 0.23 -10.54 2.97
C PHE A 97 -0.94 -11.54 2.91
N PRO A 98 -0.73 -12.86 2.63
CA PRO A 98 -1.83 -13.85 2.64
C PRO A 98 -2.52 -13.96 4.00
N ASP A 99 -1.77 -13.94 5.10
CA ASP A 99 -2.32 -13.94 6.46
C ASP A 99 -3.13 -12.66 6.73
N LEU A 100 -2.62 -11.49 6.30
CA LEU A 100 -3.32 -10.22 6.47
C LEU A 100 -4.64 -10.22 5.68
N MET A 101 -4.60 -10.73 4.45
CA MET A 101 -5.76 -10.86 3.59
C MET A 101 -6.81 -11.80 4.19
N ASN A 102 -6.37 -12.96 4.71
CA ASN A 102 -7.23 -13.94 5.36
C ASN A 102 -7.97 -13.33 6.56
N TRP A 103 -7.24 -12.65 7.45
CA TRP A 103 -7.83 -11.95 8.59
C TRP A 103 -8.82 -10.88 8.13
N ARG A 104 -8.41 -9.96 7.27
CA ARG A 104 -9.24 -8.79 6.98
C ARG A 104 -10.48 -9.11 6.17
N ARG A 105 -10.40 -10.07 5.23
CA ARG A 105 -11.56 -10.45 4.42
C ARG A 105 -12.58 -11.30 5.16
N SER A 106 -12.22 -11.91 6.30
CA SER A 106 -13.20 -12.58 7.18
C SER A 106 -14.03 -11.58 8.01
N HIS A 107 -13.60 -10.32 8.11
CA HIS A 107 -14.24 -9.29 8.93
C HIS A 107 -15.18 -8.36 8.14
N PHE A 108 -16.40 -8.18 8.64
CA PHE A 108 -17.46 -7.41 7.96
C PHE A 108 -17.07 -5.96 7.63
N ARG A 109 -16.25 -5.31 8.46
CA ARG A 109 -15.80 -3.92 8.28
C ARG A 109 -15.14 -3.69 6.91
N PHE A 110 -14.45 -4.71 6.41
CA PHE A 110 -13.65 -4.65 5.20
C PHE A 110 -14.33 -5.24 3.97
N ARG A 111 -15.42 -5.99 4.16
CA ARG A 111 -16.16 -6.62 3.06
C ARG A 111 -16.99 -5.57 2.29
N PRO A 112 -16.84 -5.47 0.96
CA PRO A 112 -17.71 -4.65 0.13
C PRO A 112 -19.17 -5.11 0.24
N LYS A 113 -20.12 -4.18 0.41
CA LYS A 113 -21.55 -4.51 0.50
C LYS A 113 -22.10 -4.77 -0.90
N ARG A 114 -23.15 -5.60 -1.00
CA ARG A 114 -23.69 -6.12 -2.28
C ARG A 114 -24.09 -5.04 -3.30
N GLU A 115 -24.49 -3.86 -2.83
CA GLU A 115 -24.97 -2.75 -3.67
C GLU A 115 -24.16 -1.47 -3.43
N SER A 116 -22.91 -1.58 -2.95
CA SER A 116 -22.08 -0.42 -2.68
C SER A 116 -21.16 -0.03 -3.82
N LYS A 117 -20.72 1.23 -3.80
CA LYS A 117 -19.73 1.76 -4.76
C LYS A 117 -18.42 0.98 -4.70
N GLU A 118 -18.02 0.53 -3.52
CA GLU A 118 -16.83 -0.32 -3.33
C GLU A 118 -16.92 -1.60 -4.15
N LYS A 119 -18.07 -2.27 -4.16
CA LYS A 119 -18.24 -3.51 -4.90
C LYS A 119 -18.16 -3.28 -6.41
N LEU A 120 -18.87 -2.27 -6.92
CA LEU A 120 -18.79 -1.90 -8.35
C LEU A 120 -17.36 -1.58 -8.79
N VAL A 121 -16.63 -0.80 -7.99
CA VAL A 121 -15.23 -0.44 -8.28
C VAL A 121 -14.34 -1.69 -8.25
N TYR A 122 -14.49 -2.56 -7.25
CA TYR A 122 -13.74 -3.80 -7.15
C TYR A 122 -13.98 -4.71 -8.35
N GLU A 123 -15.24 -4.99 -8.71
CA GLU A 123 -15.60 -5.84 -9.85
C GLU A 123 -15.10 -5.26 -11.18
N THR A 124 -15.14 -3.93 -11.32
CA THR A 124 -14.61 -3.25 -12.52
C THR A 124 -13.09 -3.41 -12.64
N ILE A 125 -12.35 -3.20 -11.55
CA ILE A 125 -10.89 -3.39 -11.56
C ILE A 125 -10.54 -4.87 -11.75
N GLN A 126 -11.31 -5.79 -11.15
CA GLN A 126 -11.14 -7.22 -11.33
C GLN A 126 -11.33 -7.62 -12.79
N LEU A 127 -12.35 -7.09 -13.47
CA LEU A 127 -12.60 -7.39 -14.87
C LEU A 127 -11.54 -6.81 -15.81
N CYS A 128 -11.08 -5.59 -15.53
CA CYS A 128 -10.10 -4.89 -16.37
C CYS A 128 -8.64 -5.18 -15.99
N GLU A 129 -8.41 -6.01 -14.96
CA GLU A 129 -7.12 -6.38 -14.36
C GLU A 129 -6.33 -5.22 -13.74
N SER A 130 -6.23 -4.07 -14.42
CA SER A 130 -5.56 -2.89 -13.90
C SER A 130 -6.11 -1.57 -14.43
N LEU A 131 -6.45 -0.67 -13.50
CA LEU A 131 -6.96 0.66 -13.84
C LEU A 131 -6.37 1.77 -12.96
N GLN A 132 -6.25 2.96 -13.54
CA GLN A 132 -6.03 4.22 -12.87
C GLN A 132 -7.34 4.82 -12.37
N THR A 133 -7.25 5.80 -11.44
CA THR A 133 -8.43 6.49 -10.90
C THR A 133 -9.33 7.12 -11.97
N GLY A 134 -8.75 7.63 -13.07
CA GLY A 134 -9.50 8.20 -14.20
C GLY A 134 -10.32 7.14 -14.94
N GLU A 135 -9.67 6.04 -15.30
CA GLU A 135 -10.28 4.90 -16.02
C GLU A 135 -11.37 4.23 -15.17
N ILE A 136 -11.15 4.08 -13.86
CA ILE A 136 -12.17 3.56 -12.93
C ILE A 136 -13.42 4.44 -12.95
N ARG A 137 -13.26 5.77 -12.95
CA ARG A 137 -14.40 6.70 -12.99
C ARG A 137 -15.17 6.58 -14.28
N GLU A 138 -14.48 6.43 -15.40
CA GLU A 138 -15.11 6.26 -16.71
C GLU A 138 -15.86 4.93 -16.79
N ALA A 139 -15.19 3.81 -16.47
CA ALA A 139 -15.75 2.47 -16.55
C ALA A 139 -16.94 2.27 -15.59
N CYS A 140 -16.89 2.86 -14.39
CA CYS A 140 -18.01 2.82 -13.44
C CYS A 140 -19.12 3.85 -13.73
N GLY A 141 -18.98 4.69 -14.77
CA GLY A 141 -19.96 5.74 -15.09
C GLY A 141 -20.00 6.90 -14.10
N PHE A 142 -18.96 7.10 -13.29
CA PHE A 142 -18.84 8.21 -12.35
C PHE A 142 -18.42 9.51 -13.05
N ARG A 143 -19.31 10.06 -13.88
CA ARG A 143 -19.07 11.35 -14.55
C ARG A 143 -18.94 12.48 -13.53
N ARG A 144 -17.96 13.36 -13.76
CA ARG A 144 -17.84 14.64 -13.06
C ARG A 144 -19.03 15.49 -13.49
N ARG A 145 -20.10 15.55 -12.69
CA ARG A 145 -21.20 16.47 -12.96
C ARG A 145 -20.57 17.87 -13.00
N SER A 146 -20.73 18.59 -14.12
CA SER A 146 -20.32 19.99 -14.22
C SER A 146 -21.15 20.78 -13.22
N GLU A 147 -20.67 20.86 -11.98
CA GLU A 147 -21.31 21.63 -10.92
C GLU A 147 -21.08 23.11 -11.23
N SER A 148 -22.17 23.82 -11.50
CA SER A 148 -22.15 25.29 -11.49
C SER A 148 -21.55 25.76 -10.16
N ARG A 149 -20.85 26.90 -10.21
CA ARG A 149 -20.11 27.51 -9.08
C ARG A 149 -20.91 27.69 -7.77
N ALA A 150 -22.23 27.51 -7.81
CA ALA A 150 -23.13 27.60 -6.65
C ALA A 150 -23.09 26.38 -5.70
N ASN A 151 -22.66 25.19 -6.16
CA ASN A 151 -22.68 23.96 -5.34
C ASN A 151 -21.35 23.62 -4.64
N ALA A 152 -20.29 24.40 -4.85
CA ALA A 152 -18.97 24.19 -4.23
C ALA A 152 -18.96 24.22 -2.69
N ARG A 153 -20.04 24.69 -2.04
CA ARG A 153 -20.19 24.73 -0.58
C ARG A 153 -20.82 23.48 0.04
N LYS A 154 -21.41 22.57 -0.73
CA LYS A 154 -21.73 21.21 -0.24
C LYS A 154 -20.50 20.35 -0.44
N LYS A 155 -19.51 20.55 0.44
CA LYS A 155 -18.32 19.72 0.58
C LYS A 155 -18.78 18.25 0.55
N ALA A 156 -18.54 17.59 -0.58
CA ALA A 156 -18.83 16.18 -0.79
C ALA A 156 -18.43 15.40 0.47
N SER A 157 -19.36 14.65 1.06
CA SER A 157 -19.03 13.84 2.22
C SER A 157 -17.80 13.00 1.85
N ARG A 158 -16.72 13.11 2.65
CA ARG A 158 -15.42 12.46 2.35
C ARG A 158 -15.60 10.96 2.11
N GLU A 159 -16.63 10.39 2.73
CA GLU A 159 -17.04 8.99 2.69
C GLU A 159 -17.41 8.47 1.28
N HIS A 160 -17.83 9.36 0.37
CA HIS A 160 -18.25 8.99 -0.99
C HIS A 160 -17.26 9.37 -2.09
N SER A 161 -16.09 9.90 -1.72
CA SER A 161 -15.04 10.21 -2.71
C SER A 161 -14.43 8.92 -3.26
N MET A 162 -14.03 8.92 -4.55
CA MET A 162 -13.35 7.77 -5.16
C MET A 162 -12.10 7.36 -4.38
N GLU A 163 -11.36 8.34 -3.85
CA GLU A 163 -10.18 8.10 -3.01
C GLU A 163 -10.55 7.31 -1.74
N HIS A 164 -11.68 7.63 -1.11
CA HIS A 164 -12.16 6.91 0.07
C HIS A 164 -12.61 5.49 -0.27
N VAL A 165 -13.27 5.29 -1.40
CA VAL A 165 -13.65 3.96 -1.92
C VAL A 165 -12.41 3.09 -2.14
N LEU A 166 -11.41 3.61 -2.86
CA LEU A 166 -10.14 2.91 -3.11
C LEU A 166 -9.39 2.63 -1.82
N MET A 167 -9.35 3.60 -0.89
CA MET A 167 -8.75 3.42 0.43
C MET A 167 -9.42 2.27 1.20
N ARG A 168 -10.75 2.23 1.27
CA ARG A 168 -11.47 1.15 1.97
C ARG A 168 -11.20 -0.23 1.35
N LEU A 169 -11.17 -0.29 0.02
CA LEU A 169 -10.85 -1.53 -0.70
C LEU A 169 -9.41 -1.98 -0.45
N MET A 170 -8.44 -1.06 -0.43
CA MET A 170 -7.05 -1.37 -0.07
C MET A 170 -6.92 -1.80 1.39
N MET A 171 -7.56 -1.09 2.32
CA MET A 171 -7.58 -1.48 3.72
C MET A 171 -8.19 -2.88 3.89
N GLY A 172 -9.22 -3.23 3.12
CA GLY A 172 -9.79 -4.58 3.11
C GLY A 172 -9.00 -5.60 2.30
N THR A 173 -7.81 -5.27 1.78
CA THR A 173 -6.96 -6.14 0.95
C THR A 173 -7.64 -6.64 -0.33
N TYR A 174 -8.64 -5.91 -0.83
CA TYR A 174 -9.29 -6.20 -2.12
C TYR A 174 -8.56 -5.57 -3.30
N LEU A 175 -7.81 -4.50 -3.04
CA LEU A 175 -6.99 -3.82 -4.02
C LEU A 175 -5.58 -3.60 -3.48
N VAL A 176 -4.62 -3.58 -4.40
CA VAL A 176 -3.24 -3.12 -4.20
C VAL A 176 -2.87 -2.18 -5.34
N ILE A 177 -1.81 -1.42 -5.15
CA ILE A 177 -1.19 -0.63 -6.21
C ILE A 177 -0.01 -1.45 -6.73
N HIS A 178 0.01 -1.77 -8.02
CA HIS A 178 1.09 -2.58 -8.63
C HIS A 178 2.12 -1.75 -9.40
N SER A 179 1.77 -0.51 -9.73
CA SER A 179 2.72 0.40 -10.38
C SER A 179 2.29 1.86 -10.28
N PHE A 180 3.24 2.75 -10.55
CA PHE A 180 3.02 4.16 -10.80
C PHE A 180 3.39 4.49 -12.25
N GLU A 181 2.51 5.25 -12.91
CA GLU A 181 2.77 5.78 -14.25
C GLU A 181 3.07 7.28 -14.17
N GLN A 182 4.16 7.70 -14.79
CA GLN A 182 4.59 9.09 -14.81
C GLN A 182 3.90 9.84 -15.95
N HIS A 183 3.47 11.07 -15.69
CA HIS A 183 3.01 11.96 -16.74
C HIS A 183 4.19 12.63 -17.43
N TYR A 184 4.08 12.78 -18.75
CA TYR A 184 5.04 13.50 -19.57
C TYR A 184 4.37 14.72 -20.18
N ASP A 185 5.07 15.85 -20.13
CA ASP A 185 4.60 17.06 -20.78
C ASP A 185 4.77 16.94 -22.31
N ARG A 186 4.42 18.01 -23.03
CA ARG A 186 4.54 18.04 -24.50
C ARG A 186 6.00 17.89 -24.98
N ASN A 187 6.97 18.11 -24.10
CA ASN A 187 8.40 18.01 -24.37
C ASN A 187 8.98 16.68 -23.87
N MET A 188 8.14 15.70 -23.55
CA MET A 188 8.52 14.40 -22.98
C MET A 188 9.28 14.51 -21.66
N GLN A 189 9.07 15.60 -20.91
CA GLN A 189 9.63 15.76 -19.57
C GLN A 189 8.65 15.23 -18.53
N PRO A 190 9.11 14.41 -17.58
CA PRO A 190 8.26 13.92 -16.51
C PRO A 190 7.77 15.07 -15.62
N TYR A 191 6.48 15.10 -15.28
CA TYR A 191 5.92 16.08 -14.36
C TYR A 191 4.85 15.49 -13.43
N GLY A 192 4.67 16.14 -12.28
CA GLY A 192 3.70 15.74 -11.27
C GLY A 192 4.08 14.45 -10.54
N TRP A 193 3.17 13.99 -9.68
CA TRP A 193 3.32 12.71 -8.98
C TRP A 193 2.83 11.58 -9.88
N GLY A 194 3.53 10.43 -9.86
CA GLY A 194 3.09 9.25 -10.59
C GLY A 194 1.65 8.84 -10.22
N ILE A 195 0.85 8.50 -11.22
CA ILE A 195 -0.51 7.99 -11.00
C ILE A 195 -0.42 6.52 -10.62
N ALA A 196 -1.04 6.16 -9.49
CA ALA A 196 -1.19 4.78 -9.09
C ALA A 196 -2.11 4.00 -10.04
N ARG A 197 -1.64 2.84 -10.51
CA ARG A 197 -2.49 1.80 -11.09
C ARG A 197 -2.91 0.82 -10.01
N TYR A 198 -4.21 0.59 -9.90
CA TYR A 198 -4.80 -0.35 -8.98
C TYR A 198 -5.02 -1.69 -9.69
N THR A 199 -4.90 -2.77 -8.94
CA THR A 199 -5.23 -4.14 -9.37
C THR A 199 -5.72 -4.93 -8.15
N THR A 200 -6.27 -6.12 -8.37
CA THR A 200 -6.56 -7.05 -7.27
C THR A 200 -5.31 -7.85 -6.92
N PRO A 201 -5.12 -8.25 -5.65
CA PRO A 201 -3.97 -9.07 -5.30
C PRO A 201 -3.89 -10.37 -6.11
N GLU A 202 -5.03 -10.96 -6.45
CA GLU A 202 -5.11 -12.21 -7.20
C GLU A 202 -4.53 -12.07 -8.61
N HIS A 203 -4.75 -10.92 -9.29
CA HIS A 203 -4.12 -10.64 -10.57
C HIS A 203 -2.62 -10.36 -10.42
N MET A 204 -2.21 -9.66 -9.35
CA MET A 204 -0.82 -9.27 -9.14
C MET A 204 0.09 -10.46 -8.77
N PHE A 205 -0.35 -11.32 -7.86
CA PHE A 205 0.48 -12.38 -7.26
C PHE A 205 0.08 -13.79 -7.68
N GLY A 206 -1.14 -13.98 -8.17
CA GLY A 206 -1.71 -15.30 -8.46
C GLY A 206 -2.26 -16.00 -7.22
N ALA A 207 -3.15 -16.96 -7.45
CA ALA A 207 -3.87 -17.66 -6.39
C ALA A 207 -2.96 -18.49 -5.48
N GLU A 208 -1.92 -19.15 -6.03
CA GLU A 208 -1.02 -20.00 -5.25
C GLU A 208 -0.19 -19.19 -4.25
N ALA A 209 0.35 -18.04 -4.67
CA ALA A 209 1.12 -17.16 -3.80
C ALA A 209 0.27 -16.56 -2.66
N LEU A 210 -1.05 -16.50 -2.84
CA LEU A 210 -2.00 -15.98 -1.86
C LEU A 210 -2.68 -17.06 -1.03
N ARG A 211 -2.31 -18.32 -1.21
CA ARG A 211 -2.88 -19.44 -0.45
C ARG A 211 -2.52 -19.32 1.03
N CYS A 212 -3.53 -19.42 1.89
CA CYS A 212 -3.37 -19.42 3.33
C CYS A 212 -4.19 -20.57 3.92
N ASP A 213 -3.51 -21.56 4.48
CA ASP A 213 -4.15 -22.75 5.06
C ASP A 213 -4.56 -22.53 6.54
N ARG A 214 -4.29 -21.34 7.09
CA ARG A 214 -4.59 -20.98 8.49
C ARG A 214 -6.00 -20.43 8.64
N THR A 215 -6.56 -20.55 9.84
CA THR A 215 -7.78 -19.80 10.19
C THR A 215 -7.48 -18.30 10.27
N PRO A 216 -8.50 -17.43 10.12
CA PRO A 216 -8.31 -15.99 10.33
C PRO A 216 -7.68 -15.66 11.70
N GLU A 217 -8.07 -16.36 12.75
CA GLU A 217 -7.57 -16.16 14.12
C GLU A 217 -6.09 -16.58 14.25
N GLU A 218 -5.69 -17.67 13.61
CA GLU A 218 -4.29 -18.11 13.53
C GLU A 218 -3.43 -17.10 12.76
N SER A 219 -3.94 -16.59 11.63
CA SER A 219 -3.28 -15.53 10.87
C SER A 219 -3.12 -14.26 11.71
N ALA A 220 -4.17 -13.83 12.42
CA ALA A 220 -4.09 -12.68 13.32
C ALA A 220 -3.06 -12.86 14.44
N LYS A 221 -3.06 -14.02 15.10
CA LYS A 221 -2.08 -14.34 16.14
C LYS A 221 -0.65 -14.27 15.60
N ARG A 222 -0.39 -14.92 14.46
CA ARG A 222 0.91 -14.92 13.78
C ARG A 222 1.38 -13.50 13.46
N ILE A 223 0.49 -12.65 12.95
CA ILE A 223 0.80 -11.24 12.62
C ILE A 223 1.10 -10.44 13.89
N LEU A 224 0.28 -10.56 14.93
CA LEU A 224 0.49 -9.84 16.18
C LEU A 224 1.82 -10.23 16.85
N GLU A 225 2.18 -11.51 16.84
CA GLU A 225 3.48 -11.99 17.34
C GLU A 225 4.67 -11.45 16.53
N LYS A 226 4.50 -11.24 15.23
CA LYS A 226 5.52 -10.58 14.40
C LYS A 226 5.62 -9.10 14.75
N LEU A 227 4.49 -8.37 14.77
CA LEU A 227 4.49 -6.94 15.06
C LEU A 227 5.03 -6.64 16.47
N ALA A 228 4.68 -7.45 17.47
CA ALA A 228 5.19 -7.29 18.84
C ALA A 228 6.71 -7.48 18.93
N ARG A 229 7.29 -8.35 18.09
CA ARG A 229 8.77 -8.52 18.01
C ARG A 229 9.44 -7.37 17.29
N GLU A 230 8.83 -6.85 16.23
CA GLU A 230 9.41 -5.77 15.44
C GLU A 230 9.25 -4.38 16.07
N ILE A 231 8.23 -4.21 16.91
CA ILE A 231 7.88 -2.95 17.55
C ILE A 231 7.58 -3.19 19.05
N PRO A 232 8.61 -3.51 19.85
CA PRO A 232 8.42 -3.95 21.24
C PRO A 232 7.77 -2.89 22.15
N ASP A 233 7.90 -1.61 21.81
CA ASP A 233 7.31 -0.50 22.55
C ASP A 233 5.85 -0.21 22.15
N ALA A 234 5.31 -0.92 21.17
CA ALA A 234 3.92 -0.76 20.74
C ALA A 234 2.97 -1.40 21.76
N THR A 235 1.92 -0.65 22.12
CA THR A 235 0.82 -1.20 22.92
C THR A 235 -0.01 -2.20 22.12
N ASP A 236 -0.61 -3.15 22.82
CA ASP A 236 -1.63 -4.08 22.31
C ASP A 236 -2.71 -3.39 21.45
N ALA A 237 -3.14 -2.19 21.84
CA ALA A 237 -4.14 -1.42 21.10
C ALA A 237 -3.59 -0.94 19.74
N GLN A 238 -2.34 -0.47 19.69
CA GLN A 238 -1.69 -0.07 18.44
C GLN A 238 -1.44 -1.27 17.52
N LEU A 239 -1.04 -2.42 18.07
CA LEU A 239 -0.85 -3.65 17.30
C LEU A 239 -2.16 -4.11 16.64
N ARG A 240 -3.27 -4.08 17.40
CA ARG A 240 -4.61 -4.38 16.86
C ARG A 240 -5.07 -3.35 15.82
N GLU A 241 -4.70 -2.08 15.97
CA GLU A 241 -5.00 -1.03 14.98
C GLU A 241 -4.26 -1.27 13.65
N ILE A 242 -3.01 -1.75 13.69
CA ILE A 242 -2.25 -2.13 12.48
C ILE A 242 -2.91 -3.33 11.79
N LEU A 243 -3.27 -4.35 12.57
CA LEU A 243 -3.93 -5.55 12.08
C LEU A 243 -5.25 -5.21 11.37
N GLY A 244 -6.05 -4.33 11.97
CA GLY A 244 -7.30 -3.78 11.39
C GLY A 244 -8.56 -4.50 11.84
#